data_AF-A0AA43LW68-F1
#
_entry.id   AF-A0AA43LW68-F1
#
_cell.length_a   1.000
_cell.length_b   1.000
_cell.length_c   1.000
_cell.angle_alpha   90.00
_cell.angle_beta   90.00
_cell.angle_gamma   90.00
#
_symmetry.space_group_name_H-M   'P 1'
#
loop_
_entity.id
_entity.type
_entity.pdbx_description
1 polymer ?
#
loop_
_entity_poly.entity_id
_entity_poly.type
_entity_poly.pdbx_seq_one_letter_code
_entity_poly.pdbx_strand_id
1 'polypeptide(L)' 'MMIIALSFLAIGWYERRYMKKYNRSSRARRLMWTITVLLLIMVEAIYLTREQMSVAIMVKHVFYGLQKLLFLET' A
#
# COMPACT_ATOMS: atom_id res chain seq x y z
N MET A 1 10.66 6.59 -0.30
CA MET A 1 9.34 6.42 0.35
C MET A 1 8.42 7.61 0.14
N MET A 2 8.94 8.84 0.16
CA MET A 2 8.17 10.07 -0.15
C MET A 2 7.38 10.02 -1.48
N ILE A 3 7.95 9.40 -2.52
CA ILE A 3 7.28 9.19 -3.83
C ILE A 3 6.04 8.30 -3.69
N ILE A 4 6.10 7.25 -2.88
CA ILE A 4 4.98 6.32 -2.65
C ILE A 4 3.88 7.02 -1.86
N ALA A 5 4.23 7.76 -0.80
CA ALA A 5 3.27 8.55 -0.04
C ALA A 5 2.57 9.61 -0.92
N LEU A 6 3.32 10.32 -1.76
CA LEU A 6 2.77 11.27 -2.73
C LEU A 6 1.83 10.59 -3.74
N SER A 7 2.16 9.39 -4.20
CA SER A 7 1.29 8.63 -5.11
C SER A 7 -0.04 8.25 -4.46
N PHE A 8 -0.04 7.84 -3.18
CA PHE A 8 -1.29 7.55 -2.47
C PHE A 8 -2.15 8.79 -2.21
N LEU A 9 -1.53 9.94 -1.93
CA LEU A 9 -2.25 11.21 -1.83
C LEU A 9 -2.86 11.63 -3.17
N ALA A 10 -2.13 11.45 -4.27
CA ALA A 10 -2.63 11.75 -5.61
C ALA A 10 -3.83 10.86 -5.98
N ILE A 11 -3.75 9.56 -5.67
CA ILE A 11 -4.85 8.60 -5.87
C ILE A 11 -6.07 9.00 -5.03
N GLY A 12 -5.88 9.29 -3.74
CA GLY A 12 -6.97 9.74 -2.86
C GLY A 12 -7.63 11.04 -3.36
N TRP A 13 -6.86 11.97 -3.90
CA TRP A 13 -7.39 13.20 -4.49
C TRP A 13 -8.16 12.94 -5.79
N TYR A 14 -7.64 12.08 -6.67
CA TYR A 14 -8.32 11.66 -7.90
C TYR A 14 -9.65 10.96 -7.59
N GLU A 15 -9.64 10.00 -6.67
CA GLU A 15 -10.83 9.28 -6.19
C GLU A 15 -11.86 10.22 -5.55
N ARG A 16 -11.41 11.22 -4.79
CA ARG A 16 -12.32 12.24 -4.25
C ARG A 16 -13.03 13.03 -5.35
N ARG A 17 -12.31 13.38 -6.43
CA ARG A 17 -12.91 14.07 -7.58
C ARG A 17 -13.89 13.16 -8.31
N TYR A 18 -13.55 11.88 -8.48
CA TYR A 18 -14.44 10.86 -9.04
C TYR A 18 -15.72 10.70 -8.21
N MET A 19 -15.61 10.49 -6.90
CA MET A 19 -16.76 10.31 -6.01
C MET A 19 -17.67 11.53 -5.95
N LYS A 20 -17.12 12.75 -6.07
CA LYS A 20 -17.92 13.98 -6.19
C LYS A 20 -18.67 14.03 -7.52
N LYS A 21 -18.05 13.64 -8.63
CA LYS A 21 -18.68 13.60 -9.96
C LYS A 21 -19.85 12.60 -10.01
N TYR A 22 -19.73 11.46 -9.31
CA TYR A 22 -20.74 10.40 -9.28
C TYR A 22 -21.69 10.46 -8.08
N ASN A 23 -21.71 11.58 -7.33
CA ASN A 23 -22.58 11.76 -6.15
C ASN A 23 -22.56 10.58 -5.16
N ARG A 24 -21.39 9.96 -4.96
CA ARG A 24 -21.25 8.80 -4.07
C ARG A 24 -21.51 9.19 -2.62
N SER A 25 -22.05 8.22 -1.86
CA SER A 25 -22.48 8.42 -0.48
C SER A 25 -21.35 8.95 0.42
N SER A 26 -21.70 9.74 1.44
CA SER A 26 -20.74 10.26 2.42
C SER A 26 -20.06 9.15 3.24
N ARG A 27 -20.62 7.93 3.25
CA ARG A 27 -19.96 6.74 3.83
C ARG A 27 -18.79 6.26 2.96
N ALA A 28 -18.99 6.16 1.65
CA ALA A 28 -17.94 5.77 0.71
C ALA A 28 -16.76 6.76 0.72
N ARG A 29 -17.04 8.07 0.82
CA ARG A 29 -16.00 9.10 0.95
C ARG A 29 -15.20 8.96 2.25
N ARG A 30 -15.84 8.64 3.37
CA ARG A 30 -15.15 8.37 4.64
C ARG A 30 -14.26 7.14 4.54
N LEU A 31 -14.80 6.02 4.03
CA LEU A 31 -14.04 4.78 3.84
C LEU A 31 -12.80 4.98 2.96
N MET A 32 -12.94 5.71 1.84
CA MET A 32 -11.82 6.01 0.95
C MET A 32 -10.70 6.76 1.69
N TRP A 33 -11.02 7.83 2.43
CA TRP A 33 -10.02 8.56 3.22
C TRP A 33 -9.42 7.70 4.32
N THR A 34 -10.21 6.86 4.99
CA THR A 34 -9.69 5.91 5.99
C THR A 34 -8.68 4.95 5.36
N ILE A 35 -8.96 4.42 4.18
CA ILE A 35 -8.05 3.52 3.45
C ILE A 35 -6.79 4.27 3.02
N THR A 36 -6.91 5.49 2.46
CA THR A 36 -5.75 6.29 2.06
C THR A 36 -4.84 6.61 3.25
N VAL A 37 -5.41 6.97 4.40
CA VAL A 37 -4.64 7.23 5.63
C VAL A 37 -4.00 5.95 6.16
N LEU A 38 -4.73 4.82 6.16
CA LEU A 38 -4.17 3.52 6.55
C LEU A 38 -2.97 3.13 5.69
N LEU A 39 -3.06 3.33 4.38
CA LEU A 39 -1.96 3.06 3.43
C LEU A 39 -0.75 3.94 3.71
N LEU A 40 -0.94 5.22 4.05
CA LEU A 40 0.15 6.11 4.45
C LEU A 40 0.81 5.64 5.74
N ILE A 41 0.02 5.25 6.75
CA ILE A 41 0.54 4.70 8.01
C ILE A 41 1.31 3.40 7.75
N MET A 42 0.83 2.53 6.85
CA MET A 42 1.55 1.31 6.48
C MET A 42 2.88 1.61 5.80
N VAL A 43 2.96 2.63 4.93
CA VAL A 43 4.23 3.04 4.32
C VAL A 43 5.23 3.55 5.37
N GLU A 44 4.76 4.32 6.34
CA GLU A 44 5.60 4.78 7.47
C GLU A 44 6.02 3.61 8.36
N ALA A 45 5.11 2.67 8.66
CA ALA A 45 5.43 1.47 9.42
C ALA A 45 6.49 0.62 8.71
N ILE A 46 6.38 0.45 7.39
CA ILE A 46 7.39 -0.21 6.55
C ILE A 46 8.70 0.57 6.57
N TYR A 47 8.66 1.91 6.55
CA TYR A 47 9.87 2.73 6.62
C TYR A 47 10.59 2.59 7.96
N LEU A 48 9.86 2.65 9.08
CA LEU A 48 10.41 2.45 10.43
C LEU A 48 10.95 1.03 10.61
N THR A 49 10.28 0.03 10.05
CA THR A 49 10.77 -1.35 10.07
C THR A 49 11.84 -1.63 9.02
N ARG A 50 12.09 -0.72 8.06
CA ARG A 50 13.10 -0.89 7.00
C ARG A 50 14.53 -0.91 7.54
N GLU A 51 14.80 -0.19 8.62
CA GLU A 51 16.11 -0.25 9.28
C GLU A 51 16.37 -1.63 9.90
N GLN A 52 15.31 -2.34 10.31
CA GLN A 52 15.37 -3.71 10.86
C GLN A 52 15.19 -4.79 9.77
N MET A 53 14.51 -4.48 8.67
CA MET A 53 14.29 -5.36 7.52
C MET A 53 14.67 -4.66 6.22
N SER A 54 15.85 -4.97 5.70
CA SER A 54 16.25 -4.57 4.35
C SER A 54 15.17 -5.03 3.35
N VAL A 55 14.80 -4.15 2.42
CA VAL A 55 13.87 -4.47 1.31
C VAL A 55 14.35 -5.72 0.55
N ALA A 56 15.67 -5.95 0.51
CA ALA A 56 16.25 -7.18 -0.04
C ALA A 56 15.83 -8.44 0.73
N ILE A 57 15.69 -8.38 2.07
CA ILE A 57 15.23 -9.49 2.91
C ILE A 57 13.75 -9.77 2.68
N MET A 58 12.93 -8.72 2.52
CA MET A 58 11.50 -8.86 2.24
C MET A 58 11.25 -9.45 0.85
N VAL A 59 11.96 -8.96 -0.17
CA VAL A 59 11.97 -9.56 -1.51
C VAL A 59 12.45 -11.00 -1.43
N LYS A 60 13.53 -11.27 -0.69
CA LYS A 60 14.02 -12.64 -0.47
C LYS A 60 12.97 -13.50 0.22
N HIS A 61 12.19 -13.03 1.19
CA HIS A 61 11.13 -13.83 1.83
C HIS A 61 9.95 -14.11 0.91
N VAL A 62 9.50 -13.12 0.14
CA VAL A 62 8.40 -13.29 -0.83
C VAL A 62 8.82 -14.23 -1.95
N PHE A 63 10.01 -14.03 -2.52
CA PHE A 63 10.55 -14.89 -3.57
C PHE A 63 10.99 -16.25 -3.04
N TYR A 64 11.42 -16.39 -1.78
CA TYR A 64 11.73 -17.69 -1.18
C TYR A 64 10.47 -18.48 -0.90
N GLY A 65 9.39 -17.84 -0.43
CA GLY A 65 8.08 -18.48 -0.31
C GLY A 65 7.55 -18.95 -1.67
N LEU A 66 7.68 -18.10 -2.70
CA LEU A 66 7.33 -18.46 -4.08
C LEU A 66 8.25 -19.54 -4.67
N GLN A 67 9.57 -19.49 -4.43
CA GLN A 67 10.50 -20.53 -4.86
C GLN A 67 10.17 -21.86 -4.19
N LYS A 68 9.86 -21.86 -2.89
CA LYS A 68 9.52 -23.10 -2.17
C LYS A 68 8.17 -23.69 -2.63
N LEU A 69 7.26 -22.85 -3.11
CA LEU A 69 5.98 -23.27 -3.69
C LEU A 69 6.10 -23.71 -5.16
N LEU A 70 7.00 -23.08 -5.93
CA LEU A 70 7.24 -23.40 -7.34
C LEU A 70 8.25 -24.54 -7.54
N PHE A 71 9.15 -24.77 -6.58
CA PHE A 71 10.11 -25.88 -6.53
C PHE A 71 9.75 -26.84 -5.39
N LEU A 72 8.54 -27.40 -5.44
CA LEU A 72 8.31 -28.73 -4.91
C LEU A 72 8.90 -29.71 -5.95
N GLU A 73 9.87 -30.50 -5.48
CA GLU A 73 10.61 -31.56 -6.19
C GLU A 73 11.78 -31.10 -7.10
N THR A 74 12.95 -30.96 -6.49
CA THR A 74 14.05 -31.94 -6.68
C THR A 74 15.04 -31.86 -5.53
#